data_AF-A0A1Y1N9Q0-F1
#
_entry.id   AF-A0A1Y1N9Q0-F1
#
_cell.length_a   1.000
_cell.length_b   1.000
_cell.length_c   1.000
_cell.angle_alpha   90.00
_cell.angle_beta   90.00
_cell.angle_gamma   90.00
#
_symmetry.space_group_name_H-M   'P 1'
#
loop_
_entity.id
_entity.type
_entity.pdbx_description
1 polymer ?
#
loop_
_entity_poly.entity_id
_entity_poly.type
_entity_poly.pdbx_seq_one_letter_code
_entity_poly.pdbx_strand_id
1 'polypeptide(L)'
;MNIIGLLHSDFNFKWVVDDLKDSLRQELDFINEGRNSEKCARDLSHLRYVHVPKVYWDLCSSRVLVAEYIEGYKISEVKKLISNGFDLADINKKLFEAFGEQIFQTGFVHADPHSGNVIIRKNGKDAQLVLLDHGLYETISERDRTSLSCMWKAIVLQDHDQMRKYSKELGVDGENVGHVKKVAGGTVPNVSFRLSGYLLERRRDLLKLCRLEQKEKKLYI
;
A
#
# COMPACT_ATOMS: atom_id res chain seq x y z
N MET A 1 13.67 0.87 33.85
CA MET A 1 14.58 -0.24 34.20
C MET A 1 14.34 -1.35 33.18
N ASN A 2 15.33 -1.64 32.33
CA ASN A 2 15.12 -2.33 31.06
C ASN A 2 15.30 -3.86 31.23
N ILE A 3 14.23 -4.53 31.65
CA ILE A 3 14.25 -5.97 32.01
C ILE A 3 14.49 -6.86 30.77
N ILE A 4 14.09 -6.41 29.58
CA ILE A 4 14.16 -7.18 28.33
C ILE A 4 15.59 -7.33 27.82
N GLY A 5 16.45 -6.33 28.03
CA GLY A 5 17.88 -6.39 27.64
C GLY A 5 18.71 -7.34 28.51
N LEU A 6 18.17 -7.81 29.64
CA LEU A 6 18.86 -8.75 30.53
C LEU A 6 18.60 -10.22 30.16
N LEU A 7 17.53 -10.50 29.41
CA LEU A 7 17.09 -11.86 29.09
C LEU A 7 17.66 -12.41 27.76
N HIS A 8 17.99 -11.54 26.79
CA HIS A 8 18.63 -11.92 25.53
C HIS A 8 19.58 -10.81 25.04
N SER A 9 20.89 -10.98 25.24
CA SER A 9 21.93 -10.02 24.85
C SER A 9 22.17 -9.91 23.35
N ASP A 10 21.77 -10.94 22.58
CA ASP A 10 22.05 -11.04 21.14
C ASP A 10 20.93 -10.49 20.26
N PHE A 11 19.76 -10.18 20.85
CA PHE A 11 18.61 -9.63 20.14
C PHE A 11 18.12 -8.36 20.85
N ASN A 12 18.37 -7.21 20.23
CA ASN A 12 17.87 -5.94 20.73
C ASN A 12 16.36 -5.81 20.43
N PHE A 13 15.50 -6.34 21.31
CA PHE A 13 14.04 -6.26 21.17
C PHE A 13 13.46 -4.85 21.39
N LYS A 14 14.29 -3.86 21.76
CA LYS A 14 13.81 -2.52 22.09
C LYS A 14 13.08 -1.86 20.91
N TRP A 15 13.64 -1.95 19.70
CA TRP A 15 13.01 -1.37 18.52
C TRP A 15 11.68 -2.04 18.19
N VAL A 16 11.56 -3.36 18.39
CA VAL A 16 10.30 -4.11 18.20
C VAL A 16 9.22 -3.62 19.17
N VAL A 17 9.59 -3.41 20.43
CA VAL A 17 8.66 -2.94 21.46
C VAL A 17 8.23 -1.49 21.22
N ASP A 18 9.16 -0.64 20.79
CA ASP A 18 8.87 0.76 20.46
C ASP A 18 7.95 0.84 19.22
N ASP A 19 8.24 0.10 18.15
CA ASP A 19 7.40 0.02 16.94
C ASP A 19 6.00 -0.52 17.28
N LEU A 20 5.91 -1.62 18.04
CA LEU A 20 4.63 -2.20 18.46
C LEU A 20 3.79 -1.21 19.27
N LYS A 21 4.42 -0.45 20.16
CA LYS A 21 3.72 0.52 21.00
C LYS A 21 3.15 1.68 20.18
N ASP A 22 3.86 2.13 19.16
CA ASP A 22 3.40 3.21 18.30
C ASP A 22 2.30 2.72 17.34
N SER A 23 2.43 1.51 16.77
CA SER A 23 1.34 0.89 15.98
C SER A 23 0.07 0.68 16.80
N LEU A 24 0.18 0.14 18.02
CA LEU A 24 -0.98 -0.06 18.91
C LEU A 24 -1.66 1.27 19.28
N ARG A 25 -0.89 2.36 19.45
CA ARG A 25 -1.48 3.67 19.71
C ARG A 25 -2.25 4.22 18.52
N GLN A 26 -1.76 4.00 17.30
CA GLN A 26 -2.46 4.42 16.09
C GLN A 26 -3.75 3.60 15.88
N GLU A 27 -3.71 2.29 16.15
CA GLU A 27 -4.88 1.41 16.08
C GLU A 27 -5.93 1.72 17.15
N LEU A 28 -5.53 2.23 18.33
CA LEU A 28 -6.45 2.55 19.43
C LEU A 28 -7.04 3.96 19.36
N ASP A 29 -6.69 4.77 18.36
CA ASP A 29 -7.29 6.09 18.13
C ASP A 29 -8.17 6.07 16.88
N PHE A 30 -9.46 5.80 17.09
CA PHE A 30 -10.45 5.75 16.01
C PHE A 30 -10.77 7.11 15.38
N ILE A 31 -10.38 8.23 16.01
CA ILE A 31 -10.44 9.53 15.33
C ILE A 31 -9.35 9.62 14.25
N ASN A 32 -8.17 9.06 14.53
CA ASN A 32 -7.09 8.98 13.55
C ASN A 32 -7.50 8.08 12.37
N GLU A 33 -8.04 6.90 12.65
CA GLU A 33 -8.59 6.00 11.61
C GLU A 33 -9.65 6.71 10.75
N GLY A 34 -10.61 7.40 11.37
CA GLY A 34 -11.62 8.17 10.64
C GLY A 34 -11.00 9.22 9.71
N ARG A 35 -9.97 9.94 10.17
CA ARG A 35 -9.27 10.96 9.35
C ARG A 35 -8.48 10.34 8.20
N ASN A 36 -7.85 9.19 8.44
CA ASN A 36 -7.16 8.42 7.42
C ASN A 36 -8.15 7.95 6.34
N SER A 37 -9.33 7.49 6.73
CA SER A 37 -10.37 7.07 5.79
C SER A 37 -10.79 8.22 4.86
N GLU A 38 -11.07 9.41 5.40
CA GLU A 38 -11.45 10.57 4.60
C GLU A 38 -10.32 11.05 3.69
N LYS A 39 -9.06 10.98 4.15
CA LYS A 39 -7.91 11.31 3.31
C LYS A 39 -7.78 10.33 2.15
N CYS A 40 -7.85 9.02 2.43
CA CYS A 40 -7.84 7.98 1.40
C CYS A 40 -8.98 8.17 0.39
N ALA A 41 -10.19 8.49 0.87
CA ALA A 41 -11.36 8.76 0.03
C ALA A 41 -11.11 9.95 -0.93
N ARG A 42 -10.49 11.03 -0.44
CA ARG A 42 -10.14 12.19 -1.28
C ARG A 42 -9.07 11.85 -2.30
N ASP A 43 -7.98 11.21 -1.86
CA ASP A 43 -6.83 10.87 -2.69
C ASP A 43 -7.22 9.93 -3.84
N LEU A 44 -8.12 8.98 -3.58
CA LEU A 44 -8.60 7.99 -4.57
C LEU A 44 -9.90 8.39 -5.28
N SER A 45 -10.43 9.59 -5.04
CA SER A 45 -11.74 10.03 -5.56
C SER A 45 -11.88 9.99 -7.09
N HIS A 46 -10.75 10.10 -7.81
CA HIS A 46 -10.72 10.02 -9.27
C HIS A 46 -10.89 8.57 -9.79
N LEU A 47 -10.60 7.57 -8.96
CA LEU A 47 -10.86 6.16 -9.24
C LEU A 47 -12.30 5.82 -8.88
N ARG A 48 -13.23 6.04 -9.83
CA ARG A 48 -14.69 5.85 -9.60
C ARG A 48 -15.10 4.43 -9.14
N TYR A 49 -14.22 3.45 -9.31
CA TYR A 49 -14.42 2.07 -8.85
C TYR A 49 -13.92 1.83 -7.42
N VAL A 50 -13.38 2.83 -6.73
CA VAL A 50 -13.00 2.77 -5.31
C VAL A 50 -14.02 3.54 -4.49
N HIS A 51 -14.40 2.97 -3.35
CA HIS A 51 -15.25 3.59 -2.34
C HIS A 51 -14.61 3.44 -0.98
N VAL A 52 -14.67 4.49 -0.17
CA VAL A 52 -14.30 4.46 1.24
C VAL A 52 -15.56 4.84 2.03
N PRO A 53 -15.98 4.05 3.03
CA PRO A 53 -17.17 4.33 3.82
C PRO A 53 -17.17 5.73 4.41
N LYS A 54 -18.30 6.44 4.30
CA LYS A 54 -18.44 7.77 4.93
C LYS A 54 -18.40 7.63 6.46
N VAL A 55 -17.62 8.48 7.12
CA VAL A 55 -17.58 8.59 8.59
C VAL A 55 -18.74 9.46 9.10
N TYR A 56 -19.40 9.04 10.18
CA TYR A 56 -20.43 9.80 10.89
C TYR A 56 -19.85 10.42 12.16
N TRP A 57 -19.17 11.55 12.01
CA TRP A 57 -18.38 12.19 13.08
C TRP A 57 -19.14 12.49 14.36
N ASP A 58 -20.41 12.86 14.28
CA ASP A 58 -21.26 13.15 15.45
C ASP A 58 -21.47 11.93 16.36
N LEU A 59 -21.19 10.73 15.85
CA LEU A 59 -21.30 9.45 16.57
C LEU A 59 -19.92 8.86 16.92
N CYS A 60 -18.83 9.54 16.58
CA CYS A 60 -17.47 9.03 16.74
C CYS A 60 -16.80 9.56 18.02
N SER A 61 -15.87 8.77 18.54
CA SER A 61 -14.94 9.14 19.61
C SER A 61 -13.61 8.44 19.41
N SER A 62 -12.61 8.68 20.26
CA SER A 62 -11.34 7.94 20.19
C SER A 62 -11.49 6.43 20.40
N ARG A 63 -12.62 5.97 20.95
CA ARG A 63 -12.89 4.54 21.23
C ARG A 63 -14.02 3.95 20.42
N VAL A 64 -14.71 4.74 19.61
CA VAL A 64 -15.78 4.25 18.71
C VAL A 64 -15.68 4.98 17.37
N LEU A 65 -15.52 4.23 16.27
CA LEU A 65 -15.71 4.72 14.90
C LEU A 65 -17.09 4.29 14.39
N VAL A 66 -17.84 5.22 13.81
CA VAL A 66 -19.12 4.93 13.15
C VAL A 66 -19.03 5.35 11.69
N ALA A 67 -19.25 4.40 10.78
CA ALA A 67 -19.14 4.61 9.35
C ALA A 67 -20.32 3.99 8.57
N GLU A 68 -20.41 4.32 7.28
CA GLU A 68 -21.39 3.75 6.34
C GLU A 68 -21.36 2.23 6.36
N TYR A 69 -22.53 1.62 6.51
CA TYR A 69 -22.67 0.18 6.37
C TYR A 69 -22.54 -0.23 4.90
N ILE A 70 -21.68 -1.21 4.63
CA ILE A 70 -21.42 -1.70 3.28
C ILE A 70 -21.88 -3.14 3.16
N GLU A 71 -22.76 -3.39 2.20
CA GLU A 71 -23.13 -4.72 1.76
C GLU A 71 -22.27 -5.14 0.55
N GLY A 72 -21.77 -6.38 0.57
CA GLY A 72 -20.95 -6.94 -0.50
C GLY A 72 -20.29 -8.26 -0.10
N TYR A 73 -19.33 -8.70 -0.90
CA TYR A 73 -18.55 -9.92 -0.67
C TYR A 73 -17.13 -9.55 -0.27
N LYS A 74 -16.51 -10.28 0.67
CA LYS A 74 -15.08 -10.08 0.94
C LYS A 74 -14.28 -10.49 -0.30
N ILE A 75 -13.19 -9.79 -0.59
CA ILE A 75 -12.34 -10.13 -1.75
C ILE A 75 -11.80 -11.56 -1.68
N SER A 76 -11.66 -12.11 -0.47
CA SER A 76 -11.24 -13.51 -0.22
C SER A 76 -12.31 -14.56 -0.57
N GLU A 77 -13.58 -14.17 -0.73
CA GLU A 77 -14.69 -15.07 -1.04
C GLU A 77 -14.81 -15.35 -2.56
N VAL A 78 -13.71 -15.81 -3.16
CA VAL A 78 -13.57 -16.01 -4.62
C VAL A 78 -14.73 -16.78 -5.25
N LYS A 79 -15.20 -17.86 -4.60
CA LYS A 79 -16.34 -18.65 -5.10
C LYS A 79 -17.62 -17.84 -5.19
N LYS A 80 -17.91 -17.00 -4.19
CA LYS A 80 -19.09 -16.12 -4.18
C LYS A 80 -18.96 -15.03 -5.23
N LEU A 81 -17.77 -14.48 -5.42
CA LEU A 81 -17.52 -13.48 -6.47
C LEU A 81 -17.83 -14.06 -7.85
N ILE A 82 -17.29 -15.24 -8.17
CA ILE A 82 -17.55 -15.91 -9.45
C ILE A 82 -19.05 -16.22 -9.62
N SER A 83 -19.69 -16.82 -8.60
CA SER A 83 -21.11 -17.19 -8.69
C SER A 83 -22.04 -15.98 -8.86
N ASN A 84 -21.61 -14.79 -8.43
CA ASN A 84 -22.37 -13.55 -8.57
C ASN A 84 -22.00 -12.74 -9.81
N GLY A 85 -21.19 -13.33 -10.71
CA GLY A 85 -20.86 -12.76 -12.01
C GLY A 85 -19.81 -11.66 -11.98
N PHE A 86 -18.94 -11.65 -10.96
CA PHE A 86 -17.79 -10.74 -10.94
C PHE A 86 -16.64 -11.28 -11.79
N ASP A 87 -15.98 -10.38 -12.53
CA ASP A 87 -14.74 -10.68 -13.23
C ASP A 87 -13.54 -10.46 -12.30
N LEU A 88 -12.84 -11.54 -11.98
CA LEU A 88 -11.66 -11.51 -11.10
C LEU A 88 -10.48 -10.75 -11.72
N ALA A 89 -10.36 -10.75 -13.06
CA ALA A 89 -9.29 -10.02 -13.73
C ALA A 89 -9.51 -8.50 -13.62
N ASP A 90 -10.75 -8.06 -13.75
CA ASP A 90 -11.16 -6.67 -13.53
C ASP A 90 -10.93 -6.24 -12.07
N ILE A 91 -11.37 -7.04 -11.10
CA ILE A 91 -11.14 -6.78 -9.67
C ILE A 91 -9.64 -6.65 -9.37
N ASN A 92 -8.83 -7.61 -9.83
CA ASN A 92 -7.39 -7.56 -9.61
C ASN A 92 -6.76 -6.32 -10.24
N LYS A 93 -7.15 -5.97 -11.47
CA LYS A 93 -6.64 -4.75 -12.13
C LYS A 93 -6.94 -3.51 -11.29
N LYS A 94 -8.20 -3.34 -10.85
CA LYS A 94 -8.63 -2.22 -10.01
C LYS A 94 -7.87 -2.18 -8.68
N LEU A 95 -7.59 -3.34 -8.09
CA LEU A 95 -6.87 -3.45 -6.83
C LEU A 95 -5.42 -2.98 -7.00
N PHE A 96 -4.74 -3.44 -8.05
CA PHE A 96 -3.37 -3.02 -8.37
C PHE A 96 -3.27 -1.54 -8.70
N GLU A 97 -4.25 -0.99 -9.43
CA GLU A 97 -4.30 0.43 -9.74
C GLU A 97 -4.53 1.27 -8.47
N ALA A 98 -5.47 0.89 -7.60
CA ALA A 98 -5.75 1.62 -6.35
C ALA A 98 -4.55 1.65 -5.40
N PHE A 99 -3.91 0.51 -5.13
CA PHE A 99 -2.71 0.48 -4.29
C PHE A 99 -1.48 1.07 -4.98
N GLY A 100 -1.38 0.95 -6.32
CA GLY A 100 -0.35 1.63 -7.11
C GLY A 100 -0.46 3.15 -6.98
N GLU A 101 -1.67 3.69 -7.03
CA GLU A 101 -1.95 5.12 -6.81
C GLU A 101 -1.49 5.58 -5.42
N GLN A 102 -1.76 4.76 -4.39
CA GLN A 102 -1.27 5.02 -3.04
C GLN A 102 0.26 5.06 -2.97
N ILE A 103 0.94 4.06 -3.54
CA ILE A 103 2.41 3.92 -3.43
C ILE A 103 3.16 4.95 -4.27
N PHE A 104 2.77 5.10 -5.54
CA PHE A 104 3.58 5.82 -6.53
C PHE A 104 3.13 7.28 -6.72
N GLN A 105 1.85 7.60 -6.52
CA GLN A 105 1.32 8.94 -6.78
C GLN A 105 1.13 9.74 -5.49
N THR A 106 0.21 9.29 -4.63
CA THR A 106 -0.20 10.05 -3.44
C THR A 106 0.85 9.93 -2.33
N GLY A 107 1.46 8.75 -2.20
CA GLY A 107 2.34 8.36 -1.11
C GLY A 107 1.65 8.11 0.21
N PHE A 108 0.31 8.12 0.25
CA PHE A 108 -0.45 7.78 1.44
C PHE A 108 -0.84 6.30 1.34
N VAL A 109 0.00 5.45 1.93
CA VAL A 109 -0.03 4.01 1.72
C VAL A 109 -0.69 3.32 2.88
N HIS A 110 -1.72 2.52 2.59
CA HIS A 110 -2.28 1.62 3.58
C HIS A 110 -1.24 0.55 3.93
N ALA A 111 -0.83 0.52 5.20
CA ALA A 111 0.28 -0.32 5.66
C ALA A 111 -0.11 -1.78 5.97
N ASP A 112 -1.41 -2.08 6.06
CA ASP A 112 -1.93 -3.45 6.23
C ASP A 112 -3.15 -3.72 5.33
N PRO A 113 -2.99 -3.78 3.99
CA PRO A 113 -4.08 -4.03 3.07
C PRO A 113 -4.45 -5.53 3.05
N HIS A 114 -4.96 -6.02 4.18
CA HIS A 114 -5.38 -7.40 4.34
C HIS A 114 -6.65 -7.68 3.52
N SER A 115 -6.80 -8.93 3.07
CA SER A 115 -8.00 -9.35 2.31
C SER A 115 -9.32 -9.22 3.09
N GLY A 116 -9.25 -9.05 4.41
CA GLY A 116 -10.40 -8.77 5.27
C GLY A 116 -10.94 -7.35 5.14
N ASN A 117 -10.09 -6.41 4.70
CA ASN A 117 -10.35 -4.98 4.67
C ASN A 117 -10.80 -4.50 3.29
N VAL A 118 -11.13 -5.44 2.39
CA VAL A 118 -11.61 -5.12 1.04
C VAL A 118 -12.90 -5.88 0.79
N ILE A 119 -13.98 -5.11 0.60
CA ILE A 119 -15.27 -5.61 0.14
C ILE A 119 -15.42 -5.30 -1.36
N ILE A 120 -16.03 -6.23 -2.08
CA ILE A 120 -16.43 -6.08 -3.47
C ILE A 120 -17.95 -6.01 -3.52
N ARG A 121 -18.47 -4.95 -4.14
CA ARG A 121 -19.91 -4.82 -4.43
C ARG A 121 -20.14 -4.44 -5.89
N LYS A 122 -21.39 -4.57 -6.34
CA LYS A 122 -21.79 -4.07 -7.67
C LYS A 122 -22.09 -2.58 -7.57
N ASN A 123 -21.58 -1.80 -8.53
CA ASN A 123 -22.02 -0.44 -8.80
C ASN A 123 -22.54 -0.41 -10.25
N GLY A 124 -23.85 -0.60 -10.41
CA GLY A 124 -24.44 -0.87 -11.71
C GLY A 124 -23.94 -2.20 -12.29
N LYS A 125 -23.24 -2.14 -13.43
CA LYS A 125 -22.66 -3.33 -14.09
C LYS A 125 -21.23 -3.62 -13.65
N ASP A 126 -20.56 -2.66 -13.02
CA ASP A 126 -19.14 -2.74 -12.72
C ASP A 126 -18.89 -3.19 -11.28
N ALA A 127 -17.76 -3.87 -11.06
CA ALA A 127 -17.26 -4.14 -9.71
C ALA A 127 -16.73 -2.84 -9.08
N GLN A 128 -17.10 -2.59 -7.82
CA GLN A 128 -16.56 -1.52 -6.99
C GLN A 128 -15.80 -2.12 -5.81
N LEU A 129 -14.58 -1.64 -5.60
CA LEU A 129 -13.76 -1.92 -4.43
C LEU A 129 -14.19 -0.99 -3.30
N VAL A 130 -14.47 -1.57 -2.14
CA VAL A 130 -14.74 -0.83 -0.92
C VAL A 130 -13.59 -1.11 0.04
N LEU A 131 -12.78 -0.09 0.30
CA LEU A 131 -11.66 -0.17 1.23
C LEU A 131 -12.19 0.12 2.64
N LEU A 132 -11.92 -0.79 3.56
CA LEU A 132 -12.23 -0.71 4.98
C LEU A 132 -10.92 -0.62 5.77
N ASP A 133 -11.04 -0.40 7.08
CA ASP A 133 -9.94 -0.37 8.04
C ASP A 133 -8.84 0.61 7.63
N HIS A 134 -8.88 1.79 8.25
CA HIS A 134 -7.92 2.84 7.95
C HIS A 134 -6.99 3.13 9.12
N GLY A 135 -6.80 2.15 10.01
CA GLY A 135 -6.02 2.31 11.24
C GLY A 135 -4.54 2.60 10.96
N LEU A 136 -3.97 1.90 9.97
CA LEU A 136 -2.54 1.97 9.67
C LEU A 136 -2.27 2.50 8.26
N TYR A 137 -1.71 3.72 8.23
CA TYR A 137 -1.23 4.38 7.03
C TYR A 137 0.16 4.97 7.25
N GLU A 138 0.99 4.85 6.23
CA GLU A 138 2.30 5.48 6.17
C GLU A 138 2.34 6.53 5.06
N THR A 139 3.22 7.52 5.22
CA THR A 139 3.45 8.54 4.19
C THR A 139 4.85 8.44 3.61
N ILE A 140 4.92 8.11 2.33
CA ILE A 140 6.18 8.03 1.57
C ILE A 140 6.47 9.38 0.93
N SER A 141 7.67 9.90 1.17
CA SER A 141 8.13 11.17 0.60
C SER A 141 8.20 11.10 -0.93
N GLU A 142 7.97 12.22 -1.62
CA GLU A 142 8.04 12.27 -3.08
C GLU A 142 9.39 11.79 -3.64
N ARG A 143 10.47 12.11 -2.94
CA ARG A 143 11.82 11.61 -3.25
C ARG A 143 11.85 10.08 -3.23
N ASP A 144 11.41 9.47 -2.12
CA ASP A 144 11.46 8.02 -1.96
C ASP A 144 10.50 7.33 -2.94
N ARG A 145 9.33 7.92 -3.23
CA ARG A 145 8.42 7.43 -4.27
C ARG A 145 9.07 7.44 -5.65
N THR A 146 9.83 8.49 -5.97
CA THR A 146 10.55 8.60 -7.23
C THR A 146 11.64 7.53 -7.32
N SER A 147 12.47 7.39 -6.27
CA SER A 147 13.50 6.34 -6.22
C SER A 147 12.89 4.94 -6.27
N LEU A 148 11.76 4.71 -5.61
CA LEU A 148 11.00 3.45 -5.68
C LEU A 148 10.48 3.19 -7.09
N SER A 149 9.89 4.19 -7.75
CA SER A 149 9.41 4.07 -9.14
C SER A 149 10.54 3.72 -10.10
N CYS A 150 11.69 4.37 -9.95
CA CYS A 150 12.86 4.08 -10.76
C CYS A 150 13.47 2.71 -10.45
N MET A 151 13.45 2.27 -9.19
CA MET A 151 13.83 0.92 -8.80
C MET A 151 12.94 -0.12 -9.49
N TRP A 152 11.62 0.02 -9.39
CA TRP A 152 10.66 -0.87 -10.05
C TRP A 152 10.88 -0.95 -11.55
N LYS A 153 11.09 0.20 -12.20
CA LYS A 153 11.44 0.26 -13.63
C LYS A 153 12.73 -0.51 -13.93
N ALA A 154 13.76 -0.34 -13.10
CA ALA A 154 15.03 -1.05 -13.28
C ALA A 154 14.87 -2.57 -13.12
N ILE A 155 14.05 -3.03 -12.17
CA ILE A 155 13.73 -4.46 -11.99
C ILE A 155 13.04 -5.03 -13.25
N VAL A 156 12.01 -4.34 -13.75
CA VAL A 156 11.27 -4.78 -14.95
C VAL A 156 12.16 -4.82 -16.19
N LEU A 157 13.09 -3.87 -16.32
CA LEU A 157 14.04 -3.80 -17.42
C LEU A 157 15.30 -4.65 -17.21
N GLN A 158 15.46 -5.28 -16.04
CA GLN A 158 16.66 -6.01 -15.62
C GLN A 158 17.95 -5.14 -15.68
N ASP A 159 17.82 -3.86 -15.38
CA ASP A 159 18.93 -2.90 -15.34
C ASP A 159 19.62 -2.94 -13.97
N HIS A 160 20.68 -3.74 -13.87
CA HIS A 160 21.39 -3.96 -12.60
C HIS A 160 22.10 -2.72 -12.05
N ASP A 161 22.53 -1.79 -12.91
CA ASP A 161 23.19 -0.56 -12.48
C ASP A 161 22.18 0.39 -11.83
N GLN A 162 21.04 0.56 -12.48
CA GLN A 162 19.96 1.38 -11.93
C GLN A 162 19.34 0.74 -10.68
N MET A 163 19.20 -0.60 -10.63
CA MET A 163 18.77 -1.29 -9.41
C MET A 163 19.71 -0.98 -8.24
N ARG A 164 21.03 -1.09 -8.43
CA ARG A 164 22.01 -0.73 -7.38
C ARG A 164 21.86 0.72 -6.96
N LYS A 165 21.78 1.65 -7.91
CA LYS A 165 21.67 3.08 -7.62
C LYS A 165 20.45 3.38 -6.74
N TYR A 166 19.27 2.97 -7.17
CA TYR A 166 18.04 3.29 -6.44
C TYR A 166 17.90 2.48 -5.14
N SER A 167 18.58 1.33 -5.01
CA SER A 167 18.66 0.58 -3.73
C SER A 167 19.33 1.44 -2.67
N LYS A 168 20.46 2.06 -3.02
CA LYS A 168 21.21 2.95 -2.13
C LYS A 168 20.42 4.21 -1.79
N GLU A 169 19.72 4.79 -2.76
CA GLU A 169 18.89 5.97 -2.52
C GLU A 169 17.74 5.68 -1.54
N LEU A 170 17.19 4.46 -1.57
CA LEU A 170 16.19 3.96 -0.62
C LEU A 170 16.81 3.49 0.72
N GLY A 171 18.13 3.61 0.90
CA GLY A 171 18.84 3.24 2.12
C GLY A 171 19.09 1.74 2.30
N VAL A 172 18.96 0.94 1.24
CA VAL A 172 19.25 -0.50 1.24
C VAL A 172 20.67 -0.70 0.70
N ASP A 173 21.64 -0.64 1.60
CA ASP A 173 23.07 -0.87 1.33
C ASP A 173 23.50 -2.25 1.86
N GLY A 174 24.04 -3.12 0.99
CA GLY A 174 24.45 -4.48 1.33
C GLY A 174 25.59 -4.62 2.35
N GLU A 175 26.13 -3.53 2.90
CA GLU A 175 27.25 -3.53 3.85
C GLU A 175 26.86 -3.16 5.29
N ASN A 176 25.59 -2.81 5.56
CA ASN A 176 25.14 -2.48 6.93
C ASN A 176 23.83 -3.20 7.28
N VAL A 177 23.95 -4.48 7.59
CA VAL A 177 22.85 -5.33 8.11
C VAL A 177 22.40 -4.90 9.53
N GLY A 178 23.01 -3.87 10.13
CA GLY A 178 22.75 -3.45 11.51
C GLY A 178 22.06 -2.09 11.71
N HIS A 179 21.94 -1.24 10.69
CA HIS A 179 21.36 0.10 10.85
C HIS A 179 20.55 0.50 9.60
N VAL A 180 19.34 -0.02 9.51
CA VAL A 180 18.31 0.49 8.61
C VAL A 180 18.02 1.94 9.04
N LYS A 181 18.27 2.91 8.16
CA LYS A 181 17.74 4.27 8.36
C LYS A 181 16.23 4.16 8.40
N LYS A 182 15.61 4.66 9.48
CA LYS A 182 14.17 4.88 9.59
C LYS A 182 13.68 5.60 8.34
N VAL A 183 13.08 4.85 7.42
CA VAL A 183 12.06 5.39 6.50
C VAL A 183 10.77 5.41 7.33
N ALA A 184 10.00 6.48 7.22
CA ALA A 184 8.86 6.80 8.08
C ALA A 184 8.03 5.56 8.48
N GLY A 185 8.00 5.30 9.80
CA GLY A 185 7.12 4.31 10.44
C GLY A 185 7.39 2.84 10.09
N GLY A 186 8.21 2.18 10.91
CA GLY A 186 8.33 0.71 10.91
C GLY A 186 9.47 0.13 10.08
N THR A 187 10.19 -0.81 10.70
CA THR A 187 11.26 -1.58 10.06
C THR A 187 10.64 -2.66 9.18
N VAL A 188 10.76 -2.57 7.84
CA VAL A 188 10.23 -3.60 6.93
C VAL A 188 11.04 -4.90 7.12
N PRO A 189 10.43 -6.05 7.50
CA PRO A 189 11.14 -7.32 7.55
C PRO A 189 11.51 -7.75 6.13
N ASN A 190 12.66 -8.42 6.00
CA ASN A 190 13.15 -9.03 4.76
C ASN A 190 12.05 -9.75 3.98
N VAL A 191 11.52 -9.13 2.93
CA VAL A 191 10.71 -9.81 1.92
C VAL A 191 11.65 -10.26 0.81
N SER A 192 12.03 -11.53 0.85
CA SER A 192 12.64 -12.21 -0.30
C SER A 192 11.60 -12.28 -1.43
N PHE A 193 11.66 -11.31 -2.34
CA PHE A 193 10.72 -11.19 -3.44
C PHE A 193 11.13 -12.13 -4.59
N ARG A 194 10.62 -13.37 -4.61
CA ARG A 194 10.75 -14.29 -5.74
C ARG A 194 9.75 -13.92 -6.86
N LEU A 195 10.02 -12.84 -7.59
CA LEU A 195 9.22 -12.36 -8.73
C LEU A 195 9.56 -13.06 -10.07
N SER A 196 9.82 -14.37 -10.06
CA SER A 196 10.35 -15.07 -11.25
C SER A 196 9.31 -15.55 -12.27
N GLY A 197 8.01 -15.55 -11.97
CA GLY A 197 7.00 -16.19 -12.83
C GLY A 197 6.07 -15.24 -13.58
N TYR A 198 5.54 -14.22 -12.90
CA TYR A 198 4.35 -13.49 -13.36
C TYR A 198 4.63 -12.25 -14.23
N LEU A 199 5.85 -11.71 -14.21
CA LEU A 199 6.21 -10.48 -14.92
C LEU A 199 6.57 -10.68 -16.41
N LEU A 200 6.77 -11.92 -16.86
CA LEU A 200 7.25 -12.19 -18.23
C LEU A 200 6.18 -11.99 -19.31
N GLU A 201 4.89 -12.16 -18.99
CA GLU A 201 3.83 -12.22 -20.01
C GLU A 201 3.23 -10.84 -20.37
N ARG A 202 3.36 -9.83 -19.50
CA ARG A 202 2.89 -8.44 -19.75
C ARG A 202 3.97 -7.46 -20.22
N ARG A 203 5.16 -7.96 -20.56
CA ARG A 203 6.32 -7.20 -21.08
C ARG A 203 5.98 -6.26 -22.23
N ARG A 204 5.00 -6.59 -23.07
CA ARG A 204 4.67 -5.84 -24.30
C ARG A 204 3.81 -4.60 -24.05
N ASP A 205 3.01 -4.59 -22.99
CA ASP A 205 2.07 -3.50 -22.71
C ASP A 205 2.72 -2.41 -21.84
N LEU A 206 3.54 -2.79 -20.87
CA LEU A 206 4.34 -1.86 -20.05
C LEU A 206 5.38 -1.08 -20.88
N LEU A 207 6.01 -1.74 -21.86
CA LEU A 207 6.93 -1.07 -22.80
C LEU A 207 6.21 -0.10 -23.75
N LYS A 208 4.92 -0.32 -24.06
CA LYS A 208 4.11 0.63 -24.84
C LYS A 208 3.74 1.85 -24.00
N LEU A 209 3.33 1.66 -22.75
CA LEU A 209 3.02 2.75 -21.82
C LEU A 209 4.22 3.66 -21.56
N CYS A 210 5.40 3.08 -21.29
CA CYS A 210 6.65 3.85 -21.12
C CYS A 210 7.08 4.62 -22.39
N ARG A 211 6.72 4.17 -23.60
CA ARG A 211 7.03 4.88 -24.86
C ARG A 211 6.04 5.99 -25.18
N LEU A 212 4.79 5.88 -24.70
CA LEU A 212 3.77 6.90 -24.92
C LEU A 212 4.03 8.14 -24.05
N GLU A 213 4.40 7.97 -22.77
CA GLU A 213 4.77 9.10 -21.90
C GLU A 213 6.02 9.87 -22.38
N GLN A 214 6.97 9.18 -23.02
CA GLN A 214 8.15 9.85 -23.60
C GLN A 214 7.82 10.65 -24.88
N LYS A 215 6.73 10.34 -25.58
CA LYS A 215 6.29 11.12 -26.74
C LYS A 215 5.51 12.37 -26.33
N GLU A 216 4.70 12.32 -25.29
CA GLU A 216 3.92 13.49 -24.83
C GLU A 216 4.80 14.59 -24.22
N LYS A 217 5.92 14.24 -23.56
CA LYS A 217 6.87 15.23 -23.04
C LYS A 217 7.72 15.95 -24.10
N LYS A 218 7.69 15.53 -25.37
CA LYS A 218 8.38 16.21 -26.48
C LYS A 218 7.51 17.22 -27.24
N LEU A 219 6.24 17.38 -26.88
CA LEU A 219 5.32 18.31 -27.55
C LEU A 219 5.18 19.66 -26.81
N TYR A 220 5.78 19.80 -25.62
CA TYR A 220 5.68 20.99 -24.76
C TYR A 220 7.03 21.63 -24.42
N ILE A 221 8.05 21.42 -25.27
CA ILE A 221 9.30 22.21 -25.28
C ILE A 221 9.56 22.69 -26.70
#